data_AF-A0A5S4FXQ0-F1
#
_entry.id   AF-A0A5S4FXQ0-F1
#
_cell.length_a   1.000
_cell.length_b   1.000
_cell.length_c   1.000
_cell.angle_alpha   90.00
_cell.angle_beta   90.00
_cell.angle_gamma   90.00
#
_symmetry.space_group_name_H-M   'P 1'
#
loop_
_entity.id
_entity.type
_entity.pdbx_description
1 polymer ?
#
loop_
_entity_poly.entity_id
_entity_poly.type
_entity_poly.pdbx_seq_one_letter_code
_entity_poly.pdbx_strand_id
1 'polypeptide(L)'
;MTDRLPAADLPNMAAVLRAERAEMPNFTSSLTDDEWTAPSAAAGWRIADVVAHIGATARSFFTPAGLRTIFAASLERVNEDPVDRRRDWSRAKVMAEYQRAGRRATTLLDVVRRTPATRVRVPLANSVATPWV
;
A
#
# COMPACT_ATOMS: atom_id res chain seq x y z
N MET A 1 -0.06 11.00 -30.02
CA MET A 1 -0.10 11.54 -28.64
C MET A 1 0.41 10.45 -27.72
N THR A 2 1.70 10.49 -27.38
CA THR A 2 2.28 9.53 -26.44
C THR A 2 1.84 9.91 -25.04
N ASP A 3 0.89 9.16 -24.50
CA ASP A 3 0.44 9.30 -23.12
C ASP A 3 1.53 8.73 -22.18
N ARG A 4 2.67 9.44 -22.13
CA ARG A 4 3.68 9.20 -21.09
C ARG A 4 3.17 9.90 -19.85
N LEU A 5 2.85 9.10 -18.83
CA LEU A 5 2.74 9.61 -17.46
C LEU A 5 3.94 10.54 -17.21
N PRO A 6 3.71 11.76 -16.68
CA PRO A 6 4.81 12.69 -16.40
C PRO A 6 5.87 11.99 -15.55
N ALA A 7 7.13 12.33 -15.78
CA ALA A 7 8.22 11.79 -14.97
C ALA A 7 7.89 12.01 -13.49
N ALA A 8 7.96 10.95 -12.69
CA ALA A 8 7.54 10.98 -11.30
C ALA A 8 8.24 12.12 -10.54
N ASP A 9 7.48 13.08 -10.03
CA ASP A 9 7.97 14.13 -9.14
C ASP A 9 8.17 13.52 -7.73
N LEU A 10 9.26 12.77 -7.59
CA LEU A 10 9.58 12.03 -6.37
C LEU A 10 9.62 12.92 -5.11
N PRO A 11 10.15 14.17 -5.15
CA PRO A 11 10.03 15.12 -4.03
C PRO A 11 8.58 15.40 -3.62
N ASN A 12 7.69 15.66 -4.57
CA ASN A 12 6.28 15.88 -4.31
C ASN A 12 5.61 14.60 -3.78
N MET A 13 5.93 13.43 -4.33
CA MET A 13 5.40 12.15 -3.86
C MET A 13 5.73 11.86 -2.39
N ALA A 14 6.96 12.12 -1.94
CA ALA A 14 7.33 11.91 -0.55
C ALA A 14 6.59 12.87 0.40
N ALA A 15 6.33 14.11 -0.02
CA ALA A 15 5.54 15.07 0.73
C ALA A 15 4.06 14.66 0.80
N VAL A 16 3.45 14.31 -0.33
CA VAL A 16 2.07 13.83 -0.41
C VAL A 16 1.88 12.57 0.44
N LEU A 17 2.77 11.58 0.33
CA LEU A 17 2.69 10.36 1.16
C LEU A 17 2.78 10.65 2.66
N ARG A 18 3.54 11.68 3.08
CA ARG A 18 3.57 12.09 4.49
C ARG A 18 2.25 12.71 4.93
N ALA A 19 1.65 13.56 4.10
CA ALA A 19 0.36 14.19 4.36
C ALA A 19 -0.76 13.14 4.44
N GLU A 20 -0.88 12.27 3.44
CA GLU A 20 -1.86 11.17 3.43
C GLU A 20 -1.72 10.25 4.66
N ARG A 21 -0.48 9.93 5.04
CA ARG A 21 -0.22 9.14 6.25
C ARG A 21 -0.69 9.83 7.53
N ALA A 22 -0.62 11.15 7.58
CA ALA A 22 -1.03 11.95 8.73
C ALA A 22 -2.55 12.11 8.82
N GLU A 23 -3.27 12.08 7.70
CA GLU A 23 -4.73 12.20 7.66
C GLU A 23 -5.48 10.89 7.90
N MET A 24 -4.92 9.74 7.51
CA MET A 24 -5.58 8.44 7.70
C MET A 24 -6.01 8.15 9.15
N PRO A 25 -5.22 8.47 10.21
CA PRO A 25 -5.70 8.37 11.59
C PRO A 25 -6.96 9.20 11.86
N ASN A 26 -7.07 10.40 11.31
CA ASN A 26 -8.25 11.26 11.49
C ASN A 26 -9.48 10.57 10.90
N PHE A 27 -9.39 10.15 9.63
CA PHE A 27 -10.45 9.41 8.95
C PHE A 27 -10.85 8.12 9.69
N THR A 28 -9.89 7.27 10.03
CA THR A 28 -10.20 5.98 10.67
C THR A 28 -10.72 6.13 12.10
N SER A 29 -10.40 7.23 12.77
CA SER A 29 -10.94 7.56 14.10
C SER A 29 -12.37 8.10 14.06
N SER A 30 -12.81 8.67 12.94
CA SER A 30 -14.19 9.16 12.79
C SER A 30 -15.18 8.06 12.45
N LEU A 31 -14.72 6.87 12.08
CA LEU A 31 -15.57 5.72 11.75
C LEU A 31 -16.08 5.03 13.01
N THR A 32 -17.39 4.75 13.03
CA THR A 32 -18.00 3.77 13.94
C THR A 32 -17.45 2.36 13.70
N ASP A 33 -17.68 1.44 14.63
CA ASP A 33 -17.28 0.03 14.48
C ASP A 33 -17.97 -0.64 13.28
N ASP A 34 -19.23 -0.31 13.04
CA ASP A 34 -19.99 -0.79 11.88
C ASP A 34 -19.40 -0.28 10.57
N GLU A 35 -19.12 1.02 10.46
CA GLU A 35 -18.53 1.61 9.25
C GLU A 35 -17.13 1.04 8.96
N TRP A 36 -16.32 0.80 9.99
CA TRP A 36 -15.00 0.18 9.81
C TRP A 36 -15.04 -1.23 9.23
N THR A 37 -16.12 -1.95 9.51
CA THR A 37 -16.34 -3.30 8.98
C THR A 37 -17.21 -3.32 7.73
N ALA A 38 -17.69 -2.16 7.28
CA ALA A 38 -18.50 -2.04 6.08
C ALA A 38 -17.71 -2.38 4.80
N PRO A 39 -18.38 -2.87 3.74
CA PRO A 39 -17.76 -3.10 2.44
C PRO A 39 -17.11 -1.82 1.89
N SER A 40 -15.94 -1.98 1.27
CA SER A 40 -15.25 -0.91 0.55
C SER A 40 -15.55 -0.98 -0.96
N ALA A 41 -15.05 0.00 -1.72
CA ALA A 41 -15.08 -0.04 -3.17
C ALA A 41 -14.17 -1.14 -3.78
N ALA A 42 -13.20 -1.65 -3.01
CA ALA A 42 -12.47 -2.85 -3.39
C ALA A 42 -13.36 -4.07 -3.09
N ALA A 43 -13.82 -4.73 -4.16
CA ALA A 43 -14.74 -5.85 -4.06
C ALA A 43 -14.19 -6.93 -3.11
N GLY A 44 -15.02 -7.40 -2.18
CA GLY A 44 -14.65 -8.42 -1.19
C GLY A 44 -13.89 -7.90 0.03
N TRP A 45 -13.45 -6.64 0.03
CA TRP A 45 -12.70 -6.03 1.13
C TRP A 45 -13.55 -5.04 1.91
N ARG A 46 -13.46 -5.10 3.24
CA ARG A 46 -13.99 -4.07 4.14
C ARG A 46 -13.05 -2.87 4.18
N ILE A 47 -13.48 -1.75 4.77
CA ILE A 47 -12.59 -0.61 5.03
C ILE A 47 -11.35 -1.05 5.82
N ALA A 48 -11.53 -1.89 6.85
CA ALA A 48 -10.43 -2.47 7.63
C ALA A 48 -9.40 -3.21 6.77
N ASP A 49 -9.85 -3.95 5.76
CA ASP A 49 -9.02 -4.77 4.89
C ASP A 49 -8.19 -3.89 3.95
N VAL A 50 -8.77 -2.79 3.44
CA VAL A 50 -8.03 -1.78 2.65
C VAL A 50 -6.92 -1.14 3.47
N VAL A 51 -7.20 -0.71 4.71
CA VAL A 51 -6.19 -0.08 5.57
C VAL A 51 -5.09 -1.10 5.95
N ALA A 52 -5.47 -2.34 6.22
CA ALA A 52 -4.53 -3.44 6.45
C ALA A 52 -3.64 -3.71 5.23
N HIS A 53 -4.21 -3.67 4.03
CA HIS A 53 -3.48 -3.78 2.77
C HIS A 53 -2.46 -2.64 2.62
N ILE A 54 -2.84 -1.39 2.82
CA ILE A 54 -1.92 -0.25 2.71
C ILE A 54 -0.73 -0.39 3.68
N GLY A 55 -1.00 -0.78 4.93
CA GLY A 55 0.06 -1.02 5.92
C GLY A 55 0.98 -2.18 5.52
N ALA A 56 0.42 -3.27 4.98
CA ALA A 56 1.18 -4.41 4.49
C ALA A 56 2.05 -4.07 3.27
N THR A 57 1.52 -3.28 2.34
CA THR A 57 2.24 -2.79 1.16
C THR A 57 3.37 -1.85 1.57
N ALA A 58 3.14 -0.93 2.51
CA ALA A 58 4.21 -0.10 3.07
C ALA A 58 5.32 -0.96 3.71
N ARG A 59 4.96 -2.04 4.40
CA ARG A 59 5.92 -2.98 5.02
C ARG A 59 6.74 -3.74 3.98
N SER A 60 6.17 -4.07 2.83
CA SER A 60 6.83 -4.90 1.82
C SER A 60 8.09 -4.22 1.28
N PHE A 61 8.14 -2.89 1.20
CA PHE A 61 9.29 -2.12 0.73
C PHE A 61 10.58 -2.31 1.54
N PHE A 62 10.50 -2.71 2.81
CA PHE A 62 11.68 -2.88 3.68
C PHE A 62 11.76 -4.26 4.33
N THR A 63 11.02 -5.24 3.81
CA THR A 63 11.05 -6.61 4.30
C THR A 63 11.15 -7.58 3.13
N PRO A 64 11.58 -8.85 3.35
CA PRO A 64 11.61 -9.85 2.30
C PRO A 64 10.26 -10.09 1.60
N ALA A 65 9.14 -9.65 2.19
CA ALA A 65 7.83 -9.68 1.55
C ALA A 65 7.81 -8.92 0.22
N GLY A 66 8.60 -7.85 0.04
CA GLY A 66 8.70 -7.12 -1.22
C GLY A 66 9.27 -7.94 -2.37
N LEU A 67 10.11 -8.94 -2.09
CA LEU A 67 10.61 -9.86 -3.13
C LEU A 67 9.48 -10.67 -3.74
N ARG A 68 8.41 -10.96 -2.99
CA ARG A 68 7.25 -11.68 -3.52
C ARG A 68 6.58 -10.89 -4.64
N THR A 69 6.51 -9.56 -4.55
CA THR A 69 5.95 -8.72 -5.62
C THR A 69 6.80 -8.76 -6.90
N ILE A 70 8.13 -8.86 -6.76
CA ILE A 70 9.08 -8.90 -7.89
C ILE A 70 9.01 -10.24 -8.62
N PHE A 71 8.88 -11.33 -7.88
CA PHE A 71 8.90 -12.70 -8.43
C PHE A 71 7.51 -13.33 -8.58
N ALA A 72 6.44 -12.61 -8.29
CA ALA A 72 5.10 -13.18 -8.36
C ALA A 72 4.65 -13.40 -9.80
N ALA A 73 3.87 -14.47 -9.99
CA ALA A 73 3.14 -14.70 -11.23
C ALA A 73 1.76 -13.99 -11.25
N SER A 74 1.30 -13.47 -10.11
CA SER A 74 -0.01 -12.81 -9.97
C SER A 74 0.05 -11.74 -8.89
N LEU A 75 -0.23 -10.49 -9.25
CA LEU A 75 -0.37 -9.38 -8.30
C LEU A 75 -1.60 -9.54 -7.40
N GLU A 76 -2.68 -10.11 -7.93
CA GLU A 76 -3.92 -10.35 -7.17
C GLU A 76 -3.65 -11.23 -5.96
N ARG A 77 -2.94 -12.36 -6.15
CA ARG A 77 -2.52 -13.21 -5.04
C ARG A 77 -1.59 -12.49 -4.06
N VAL A 78 -0.67 -11.66 -4.55
CA VAL A 78 0.23 -10.87 -3.69
C VAL A 78 -0.53 -9.83 -2.85
N ASN A 79 -1.66 -9.35 -3.34
CA ASN A 79 -2.50 -8.36 -2.66
C ASN A 79 -3.45 -8.99 -1.64
N GLU A 80 -4.00 -10.17 -1.92
CA GLU A 80 -4.95 -10.88 -1.06
C GLU A 80 -4.26 -11.52 0.17
N ASP A 81 -3.12 -12.19 -0.06
CA ASP A 81 -2.35 -12.90 0.95
C ASP A 81 -2.05 -12.09 2.24
N PRO A 82 -1.67 -10.81 2.16
CA PRO A 82 -1.46 -9.98 3.32
C PRO A 82 -2.76 -9.53 4.01
N VAL A 83 -3.85 -9.37 3.25
CA VAL A 83 -5.17 -9.01 3.78
C VAL A 83 -5.72 -10.16 4.62
N ASP A 84 -5.71 -11.38 4.09
CA ASP A 84 -6.21 -12.56 4.79
C ASP A 84 -5.53 -12.78 6.14
N ARG A 85 -4.19 -12.61 6.21
CA ARG A 85 -3.42 -12.72 7.47
C ARG A 85 -3.79 -11.67 8.53
N ARG A 86 -4.54 -10.64 8.14
CA ARG A 86 -4.92 -9.49 8.96
C ARG A 86 -6.44 -9.38 9.17
N ARG A 87 -7.22 -10.26 8.56
CA ARG A 87 -8.69 -10.18 8.54
C ARG A 87 -9.31 -10.17 9.94
N ASP A 88 -8.68 -10.87 10.89
CA ASP A 88 -9.10 -10.96 12.29
C ASP A 88 -8.36 -9.98 13.23
N TRP A 89 -7.57 -9.04 12.69
CA TRP A 89 -6.88 -8.07 13.53
C TRP A 89 -7.85 -7.02 14.06
N SER A 90 -7.65 -6.61 15.31
CA SER A 90 -8.34 -5.45 15.87
C SER A 90 -7.95 -4.17 15.12
N ARG A 91 -8.87 -3.18 15.11
CA ARG A 91 -8.61 -1.84 14.56
C ARG A 91 -7.29 -1.26 15.07
N ALA A 92 -7.04 -1.35 16.38
CA ALA A 92 -5.82 -0.87 17.01
C ALA A 92 -4.56 -1.53 16.41
N LYS A 93 -4.59 -2.85 16.16
CA LYS A 93 -3.46 -3.58 15.59
C LYS A 93 -3.23 -3.22 14.11
N VAL A 94 -4.31 -3.08 13.33
CA VAL A 94 -4.24 -2.62 11.94
C VAL A 94 -3.61 -1.22 11.87
N MET A 95 -4.09 -0.29 12.69
CA MET A 95 -3.59 1.09 12.71
C MET A 95 -2.14 1.19 13.22
N ALA A 96 -1.76 0.36 14.20
CA ALA A 96 -0.37 0.31 14.67
C ALA A 96 0.59 -0.14 13.55
N GLU A 97 0.22 -1.16 12.77
CA GLU A 97 1.02 -1.62 11.63
C GLU A 97 1.06 -0.56 10.52
N TYR A 98 -0.09 0.03 10.16
CA TYR A 98 -0.18 1.10 9.17
C TYR A 98 0.78 2.26 9.49
N GLN A 99 0.69 2.78 10.72
CA GLN A 99 1.50 3.93 11.13
C GLN A 99 2.99 3.60 11.16
N ARG A 100 3.36 2.43 11.71
CA ARG A 100 4.75 1.99 11.82
C ARG A 100 5.36 1.73 10.45
N ALA A 101 4.64 1.01 9.59
CA ALA A 101 5.11 0.66 8.26
C ALA A 101 5.17 1.89 7.35
N GLY A 102 4.14 2.74 7.38
CA GLY A 102 4.10 3.99 6.60
C GLY A 102 5.28 4.91 6.93
N ARG A 103 5.59 5.14 8.22
CA ARG A 103 6.76 5.94 8.62
C ARG A 103 8.06 5.41 8.04
N ARG A 104 8.27 4.09 8.15
CA ARG A 104 9.48 3.43 7.64
C ARG A 104 9.58 3.48 6.13
N ALA A 105 8.48 3.27 5.42
CA ALA A 105 8.43 3.37 3.96
C ALA A 105 8.77 4.78 3.47
N THR A 106 8.21 5.83 4.11
CA THR A 106 8.56 7.22 3.78
C THR A 106 10.03 7.51 4.05
N THR A 107 10.58 7.09 5.21
CA THR A 107 12.01 7.26 5.51
C THR A 107 12.88 6.56 4.48
N LEU A 108 12.51 5.34 4.07
CA LEU A 108 13.24 4.61 3.03
C LEU A 108 13.19 5.35 1.69
N LEU A 109 12.02 5.86 1.28
CA LEU A 109 11.89 6.67 0.05
C LEU A 109 12.76 7.92 0.11
N ASP A 110 12.83 8.58 1.28
CA ASP A 110 13.69 9.75 1.50
C ASP A 110 15.19 9.43 1.38
N VAL A 111 15.59 8.22 1.75
CA VAL A 111 16.97 7.74 1.56
C VAL A 111 17.20 7.37 0.09
N VAL A 112 16.34 6.54 -0.50
CA VAL A 112 16.48 6.04 -1.88
C VAL A 112 16.55 7.20 -2.88
N ARG A 113 15.70 8.23 -2.72
CA ARG A 113 15.71 9.40 -3.62
C ARG A 113 17.01 10.20 -3.61
N ARG A 114 17.85 10.03 -2.60
CA ARG A 114 19.18 10.67 -2.49
C ARG A 114 20.31 9.81 -3.06
N THR A 115 19.98 8.67 -3.67
CA THR A 115 20.95 7.72 -4.23
C THR A 115 20.70 7.46 -5.72
N PRO A 116 21.68 6.92 -6.46
CA PRO A 116 21.49 6.49 -7.84
C PRO A 116 20.46 5.35 -8.02
N ALA A 117 19.99 4.73 -6.93
CA ALA A 117 19.03 3.62 -6.97
C ALA A 117 17.68 4.00 -7.62
N THR A 118 17.36 5.29 -7.71
CA THR A 118 16.21 5.81 -8.48
C THR A 118 16.22 5.43 -9.95
N ARG A 119 17.38 5.02 -10.50
CA ARG A 119 17.54 4.59 -11.90
C ARG A 119 17.28 3.09 -12.10
N VAL A 120 17.15 2.32 -11.02
CA VAL A 120 16.91 0.87 -11.09
C VAL A 120 15.48 0.61 -11.57
N ARG A 121 15.34 -0.20 -12.62
CA ARG A 121 14.04 -0.69 -13.10
C ARG A 121 13.77 -2.06 -12.50
N VAL A 122 12.63 -2.20 -11.82
CA VAL A 122 12.21 -3.47 -11.23
C VAL A 122 11.04 -4.01 -12.05
N PRO A 123 11.06 -5.28 -12.49
CA PRO A 123 9.89 -5.90 -13.10
C PRO A 123 8.73 -5.93 -12.09
N LEU A 124 7.54 -5.55 -12.54
CA LEU A 124 6.31 -5.78 -11.80
C LEU A 124 5.60 -6.99 -12.41
N ALA A 125 5.11 -7.89 -11.56
CA ALA A 125 4.26 -8.99 -12.01
C ALA A 125 3.04 -8.46 -12.77
N ASN A 126 2.57 -9.17 -13.79
CA ASN A 126 1.37 -8.77 -14.52
C ASN A 126 0.12 -9.03 -13.68
N SER A 127 -0.83 -8.09 -13.68
CA SER A 127 -2.22 -8.37 -13.30
C SER A 127 -2.84 -9.19 -14.42
N VAL A 128 -3.44 -10.34 -14.13
CA VAL A 128 -4.34 -10.96 -15.11
C VAL A 128 -5.57 -10.07 -15.13
N ALA A 129 -5.69 -9.19 -16.12
CA ALA A 129 -6.93 -8.46 -16.33
C ALA A 129 -7.97 -9.47 -16.77
N THR A 130 -8.95 -9.76 -15.92
CA THR A 130 -10.23 -10.25 -16.40
C THR A 130 -10.76 -9.19 -17.37
N PRO A 131 -11.03 -9.52 -18.65
CA PRO A 131 -11.68 -8.57 -19.53
C PRO A 131 -13.09 -8.34 -18.98
N TRP A 132 -13.42 -7.07 -18.74
CA TRP A 132 -14.78 -6.66 -18.40
C TRP A 132 -15.72 -7.13 -19.52
N VAL A 133 -16.70 -7.97 -19.19
CA VAL A 133 -17.89 -8.26 -19.98
C VAL A 133 -19.06 -7.52 -19.35
#